data_AF-A0A4S8J7Y7-F1
#
_entry.id   AF-A0A4S8J7Y7-F1
#
_cell.length_a   1.000
_cell.length_b   1.000
_cell.length_c   1.000
_cell.angle_alpha   90.00
_cell.angle_beta   90.00
_cell.angle_gamma   90.00
#
_symmetry.space_group_name_H-M   'P 1'
#
loop_
_entity.id
_entity.type
_entity.pdbx_description
1 polymer ?
#
loop_
_entity_poly.entity_id
_entity_poly.type
_entity_poly.pdbx_seq_one_letter_code
_entity_poly.pdbx_strand_id
1 'polypeptide(L)' 'MASSKPQSPLPSCEFPAGFRFRPTGIEILKYYLLNKVLGQALPYDGGFEEMDIYRHDPDQLPSAYASAPI' A
#
# COMPACT_ATOMS: atom_id res chain seq x y z
N MET A 1 35.46 12.47 -3.12
CA MET A 1 34.17 12.68 -3.82
C MET A 1 33.25 11.53 -3.39
N ALA A 2 32.57 11.66 -2.26
CA ALA A 2 31.64 10.64 -1.78
C ALA A 2 30.25 10.95 -2.35
N SER A 3 29.82 10.14 -3.33
CA SER A 3 28.46 10.20 -3.86
C SER A 3 27.55 9.44 -2.89
N SER A 4 26.86 10.17 -2.01
CA SER A 4 25.83 9.63 -1.13
C SER A 4 24.57 9.38 -1.94
N LYS A 5 24.17 8.11 -2.04
CA LYS A 5 22.87 7.69 -2.59
C LYS A 5 21.75 8.36 -1.79
N PRO A 6 20.68 8.87 -2.42
CA PRO A 6 19.51 9.32 -1.69
C PRO A 6 18.87 8.11 -1.01
N GLN A 7 18.86 8.13 0.31
CA GLN A 7 18.25 7.13 1.16
C GLN A 7 16.73 7.35 1.11
N SER A 8 16.00 6.44 0.48
CA SER A 8 14.54 6.41 0.50
C SER A 8 14.06 6.17 1.95
N PRO A 9 13.02 6.86 2.43
CA PRO A 9 12.62 6.82 3.84
C PRO A 9 11.77 5.60 4.23
N LEU A 10 11.64 4.59 3.36
CA LEU A 10 10.80 3.43 3.65
C LEU A 10 11.66 2.23 4.07
N PRO A 11 11.29 1.50 5.14
CA PRO A 11 11.91 0.22 5.43
C PRO A 11 11.65 -0.70 4.24
N SER A 12 12.73 -1.13 3.58
CA SER A 12 12.70 -2.11 2.49
C SER A 12 12.11 -3.41 3.03
N CYS A 13 10.80 -3.57 2.90
CA CYS A 13 10.11 -4.82 3.18
C CYS A 13 10.55 -5.81 2.10
N GLU A 14 11.66 -6.50 2.33
CA GLU A 14 12.23 -7.47 1.39
C GLU A 14 11.35 -8.72 1.38
N PHE A 15 10.27 -8.67 0.61
CA PHE A 15 9.47 -9.85 0.34
C PHE A 15 10.17 -10.76 -0.67
N PRO A 16 10.14 -12.09 -0.49
CA PRO A 16 10.72 -13.01 -1.45
C PRO A 16 9.98 -12.91 -2.79
N ALA A 17 10.69 -13.20 -3.88
CA ALA A 17 10.11 -13.21 -5.22
C ALA A 17 8.85 -14.10 -5.28
N GLY A 18 7.77 -13.56 -5.83
CA GLY A 18 6.48 -14.24 -5.92
C GLY A 18 5.52 -14.00 -4.76
N PHE A 19 5.98 -13.39 -3.66
CA PHE A 19 5.08 -12.86 -2.63
C PHE A 19 4.21 -11.74 -3.22
N ARG A 20 2.90 -11.81 -2.95
CA ARG A 20 1.91 -10.85 -3.43
C ARG A 20 0.86 -10.64 -2.37
N PHE A 21 0.25 -9.46 -2.39
CA PHE A 21 -0.94 -9.20 -1.60
C PHE A 21 -2.13 -10.02 -2.14
N ARG A 22 -2.47 -11.12 -1.44
CA ARG A 22 -3.62 -12.00 -1.74
C ARG A 22 -4.37 -12.40 -0.46
N PRO A 23 -5.00 -11.44 0.25
CA PRO A 23 -5.77 -11.76 1.44
C PRO A 23 -7.09 -12.47 1.10
N THR A 24 -7.63 -13.18 2.08
CA THR A 24 -9.02 -13.62 2.13
C THR A 24 -9.95 -12.47 2.52
N GLY A 25 -11.25 -12.60 2.24
CA GLY A 25 -12.23 -11.58 2.66
C GLY A 25 -12.24 -11.33 4.18
N ILE A 26 -12.00 -12.37 4.98
CA ILE A 26 -11.91 -12.24 6.45
C ILE A 26 -10.69 -11.42 6.85
N GLU A 27 -9.54 -11.65 6.20
CA GLU A 27 -8.32 -10.89 6.48
C GLU A 27 -8.46 -9.42 6.11
N ILE A 28 -9.09 -9.10 4.98
CA ILE A 28 -9.40 -7.71 4.60
C ILE A 28 -10.22 -7.02 5.69
N LEU A 29 -11.32 -7.66 6.12
CA LEU A 29 -12.22 -7.06 7.10
C LEU A 29 -11.53 -6.89 8.46
N LYS A 30 -10.93 -7.97 8.97
CA LYS A 30 -10.41 -8.02 10.35
C LYS A 30 -9.14 -7.21 10.53
N TYR A 31 -8.21 -7.27 9.58
CA TYR A 31 -6.86 -6.72 9.77
C TYR A 31 -6.62 -5.41 9.04
N TYR A 32 -7.44 -5.06 8.04
CA TYR A 32 -7.28 -3.81 7.29
C TYR A 32 -8.44 -2.85 7.56
N LEU A 33 -9.67 -3.23 7.23
CA LEU A 33 -10.81 -2.33 7.35
C LEU A 33 -11.12 -1.97 8.81
N LEU A 34 -11.22 -2.97 9.68
CA LEU A 34 -11.51 -2.75 11.10
C LEU A 34 -10.42 -1.92 11.77
N ASN A 35 -9.14 -2.25 11.54
CA ASN A 35 -8.01 -1.50 12.09
C ASN A 35 -8.05 -0.05 11.62
N LYS A 36 -8.32 0.21 10.33
CA LYS A 36 -8.45 1.56 9.79
C LYS A 36 -9.56 2.35 10.49
N VAL A 37 -10.74 1.77 10.65
CA VAL A 37 -11.87 2.42 11.34
C VAL A 37 -11.55 2.71 12.81
N LEU A 38 -10.79 1.83 13.47
CA LEU A 38 -10.39 1.98 14.87
C LEU A 38 -9.12 2.84 15.05
N GLY A 39 -8.50 3.34 13.98
CA GLY A 39 -7.24 4.09 14.05
C GLY A 39 -6.04 3.24 14.51
N GLN A 40 -6.09 1.92 14.31
CA GLN A 40 -5.03 0.99 14.67
C GLN A 40 -4.03 0.80 13.53
N ALA A 41 -2.81 0.36 13.87
CA ALA A 41 -1.78 0.07 12.89
C ALA A 41 -2.21 -1.02 11.89
N LEU A 42 -1.88 -0.82 10.63
CA LEU A 42 -2.10 -1.80 9.56
C LEU A 42 -0.92 -2.79 9.51
N PRO A 43 -1.16 -4.07 9.16
CA PRO A 43 -0.08 -5.03 8.95
C PRO A 43 0.89 -4.62 7.84
N TYR A 44 0.37 -3.89 6.85
CA TYR A 44 1.12 -3.29 5.75
C TYR A 44 0.40 -2.00 5.34
N ASP A 45 1.10 -0.88 5.41
CA ASP A 45 0.57 0.47 5.13
C ASP A 45 1.06 1.05 3.78
N GLY A 46 2.12 0.48 3.19
CA GLY A 46 2.76 0.99 1.98
C GLY A 46 2.02 0.80 0.65
N GLY A 47 0.84 0.18 0.63
CA GLY A 47 0.14 -0.17 -0.61
C GLY A 47 -1.33 0.27 -0.70
N PHE A 48 -1.80 1.09 0.25
CA PHE A 48 -3.19 1.57 0.25
C PHE A 48 -3.24 3.09 0.24
N GLU A 49 -3.95 3.64 -0.74
CA GLU A 49 -4.18 5.08 -0.86
C GLU A 49 -5.61 5.44 -0.43
N GLU A 50 -5.76 6.58 0.24
CA GLU A 50 -7.08 7.15 0.54
C GLU A 50 -7.58 7.97 -0.64
N MET A 51 -8.66 7.53 -1.27
CA MET A 51 -9.24 8.21 -2.42
C MET A 51 -10.76 8.07 -2.45
N ASP A 52 -11.44 9.09 -2.97
CA ASP A 52 -12.86 9.03 -3.30
C ASP A 52 -13.05 8.28 -4.63
N ILE A 53 -13.22 6.96 -4.54
CA ILE A 53 -13.32 6.06 -5.69
C ILE A 53 -14.46 6.41 -6.66
N TYR A 54 -15.48 7.14 -6.21
CA TYR A 54 -16.65 7.49 -7.04
C TYR A 54 -16.41 8.69 -7.96
N ARG A 55 -15.28 9.39 -7.80
CA ARG A 55 -14.89 10.50 -8.67
C ARG A 55 -14.09 10.08 -9.90
N HIS A 56 -13.78 8.80 -10.01
CA HIS A 56 -12.91 8.25 -11.05
C HIS A 56 -13.65 7.18 -11.85
N ASP A 57 -13.37 7.13 -13.15
CA ASP A 57 -13.75 5.97 -13.95
C ASP A 57 -12.89 4.77 -13.53
N PRO A 58 -13.42 3.53 -13.56
CA PRO A 58 -12.67 2.34 -13.15
C PRO A 58 -11.31 2.18 -13.85
N ASP A 59 -11.24 2.58 -15.13
CA ASP A 59 -10.01 2.51 -15.94
C ASP A 59 -8.94 3.53 -15.53
N GLN A 60 -9.32 4.59 -14.80
CA GLN A 60 -8.40 5.61 -14.31
C GLN A 60 -7.75 5.21 -12.97
N LEU A 61 -8.39 4.31 -12.22
CA LEU A 61 -7.93 3.91 -10.89
C LEU A 61 -6.49 3.33 -10.90
N PRO A 62 -6.11 2.41 -11.81
CA PRO A 62 -4.75 1.85 -11.83
C PRO A 62 -3.66 2.90 -12.03
N SER A 63 -3.93 3.93 -12.83
CA SER A 63 -3.00 5.02 -13.07
C SER A 63 -2.86 5.95 -11.86
N ALA A 64 -3.91 6.11 -11.05
CA ALA A 64 -3.84 6.85 -9.80
C ALA A 64 -2.88 6.19 -8.79
N TYR A 65 -2.90 4.84 -8.69
CA TYR A 65 -2.02 4.11 -7.78
C TYR A 65 -0.54 4.06 -8.21
N ALA A 66 -0.24 4.23 -9.50
CA ALA A 66 1.10 4.00 -10.07
C ALA A 66 2.15 5.08 -9.73
N SER A 67 1.78 6.16 -9.04
CA SER A 67 2.71 7.21 -8.60
C SER A 67 3.34 6.97 -7.22
N ALA A 68 2.92 5.96 -6.48
CA ALA A 68 3.52 5.62 -5.19
C ALA A 68 4.78 4.75 -5.41
N PRO A 69 5.95 5.12 -4.86
CA PRO A 69 7.16 4.32 -5.00
C PRO A 69 6.99 2.98 -4.29
N ILE A 70 7.34 1.89 -5.00
CA ILE A 70 7.45 0.52 -4.48
C ILE A 70 8.67 0.42 -3.56
#